data_AF-A0AAD7MEY8-F1
#
_entry.id   AF-A0AAD7MEY8-F1
#
_cell.length_a   1.000
_cell.length_b   1.000
_cell.length_c   1.000
_cell.angle_alpha   90.00
_cell.angle_beta   90.00
_cell.angle_gamma   90.00
#
_symmetry.space_group_name_H-M   'P 1'
#
loop_
_entity.id
_entity.type
_entity.pdbx_description
1 polymer ?
#
loop_
_entity_poly.entity_id
_entity_poly.type
_entity_poly.pdbx_seq_one_letter_code
_entity_poly.pdbx_strand_id
1 'polypeptide(L)'
;MLGTAENDGSLFALGQTNLTAYVAGTFGTAVTADQVRALYPSGLSDNAVIADLVRDFTFLCPHQLWSAAAVGAGQPNVYRYSYGAVFANMQVFPNAGAWHSSDLFEIFGTYNRTNATPAEATLSSTMQTIYGNFIRDPTSPPAPNWPRYVPGNTTTTLAKLAYNGNVALGNVAMTVRSSLNDAPCDALWDKFLG
;
A
#
# COMPACT_ATOMS: atom_id res chain seq x y z
N MET A 1 0.36 -9.18 -10.85
CA MET A 1 0.99 -8.45 -9.73
C MET A 1 0.10 -7.28 -9.36
N LEU A 2 -0.13 -7.04 -8.07
CA LEU A 2 -0.98 -5.95 -7.56
C LEU A 2 -0.44 -5.45 -6.22
N GLY A 3 -0.72 -4.21 -5.85
CA GLY A 3 -0.24 -3.67 -4.58
C GLY A 3 -0.80 -2.30 -4.25
N THR A 4 -0.41 -1.82 -3.08
CA THR A 4 -0.81 -0.53 -2.51
C THR A 4 0.41 0.25 -2.06
N ALA A 5 0.25 1.54 -1.80
CA ALA A 5 1.27 2.35 -1.14
C ALA A 5 0.98 2.43 0.37
N GLU A 6 2.03 2.47 1.20
CA GLU A 6 1.90 2.48 2.67
C GLU A 6 1.02 3.64 3.17
N ASN A 7 1.09 4.79 2.49
CA ASN A 7 0.36 6.00 2.84
C ASN A 7 -0.62 6.41 1.72
N ASP A 8 -1.27 5.46 1.05
CA ASP A 8 -2.24 5.72 -0.04
C ASP A 8 -3.27 6.83 0.30
N GLY A 9 -3.74 6.90 1.55
CA GLY A 9 -4.73 7.90 1.95
C GLY A 9 -4.21 9.31 2.22
N SER A 10 -2.89 9.53 2.33
CA SER A 10 -2.33 10.82 2.78
C SER A 10 -2.68 11.97 1.84
N LEU A 11 -2.63 11.74 0.51
CA LEU A 11 -2.97 12.72 -0.51
C LEU A 11 -4.44 13.15 -0.44
N PHE A 12 -5.34 12.20 -0.14
CA PHE A 12 -6.78 12.43 -0.10
C PHE A 12 -7.26 13.06 1.21
N ALA A 13 -6.44 12.95 2.27
CA ALA A 13 -6.67 13.63 3.53
C ALA A 13 -6.20 15.10 3.53
N LEU A 14 -5.58 15.59 2.44
CA LEU A 14 -5.12 16.98 2.37
C LEU A 14 -6.26 17.97 2.63
N GLY A 15 -6.01 18.90 3.55
CA GLY A 15 -6.99 19.92 3.96
C GLY A 15 -8.14 19.40 4.83
N GLN A 16 -8.22 18.09 5.08
CA GLN A 16 -9.25 17.51 5.94
C GLN A 16 -8.86 17.65 7.42
N THR A 17 -9.73 18.28 8.21
CA THR A 17 -9.45 18.60 9.61
C THR A 17 -10.57 18.18 10.57
N ASN A 18 -11.68 17.65 10.05
CA ASN A 18 -12.86 17.31 10.83
C ASN A 18 -13.37 15.92 10.38
N LEU A 19 -13.13 14.92 11.21
CA LEU A 19 -13.52 13.53 10.96
C LEU A 19 -15.05 13.39 10.88
N THR A 20 -15.78 14.14 11.70
CA THR A 20 -17.25 14.08 11.71
C THR A 20 -17.84 14.57 10.39
N ALA A 21 -17.35 15.71 9.90
CA ALA A 21 -17.79 16.25 8.61
C ALA A 21 -17.39 15.32 7.45
N TYR A 22 -16.16 14.77 7.48
CA TYR A 22 -15.68 13.85 6.46
C TYR A 22 -16.51 12.58 6.40
N VAL A 23 -16.72 11.91 7.54
CA VAL A 23 -17.48 10.65 7.62
C VAL A 23 -18.94 10.86 7.21
N ALA A 24 -19.59 11.93 7.66
CA ALA A 24 -20.95 12.25 7.26
C ALA A 24 -21.07 12.56 5.76
N GLY A 25 -20.07 13.25 5.19
CA GLY A 25 -20.04 13.58 3.77
C GLY A 25 -19.80 12.36 2.86
N THR A 26 -18.98 11.40 3.30
CA THR A 26 -18.63 10.22 2.51
C THR A 26 -19.62 9.07 2.69
N PHE A 27 -20.12 8.85 3.91
CA PHE A 27 -20.89 7.66 4.27
C PHE A 27 -22.32 7.96 4.77
N GLY A 28 -22.72 9.24 4.82
CA GLY A 28 -24.02 9.64 5.32
C GLY A 28 -24.23 9.19 6.78
N THR A 29 -25.29 8.44 7.03
CA THR A 29 -25.62 7.90 8.36
C THR A 29 -25.26 6.43 8.51
N ALA A 30 -24.55 5.83 7.54
CA ALA A 30 -24.18 4.41 7.60
C ALA A 30 -23.16 4.13 8.73
N VAL A 31 -22.25 5.06 8.96
CA VAL A 31 -21.25 5.00 10.05
C VAL A 31 -21.08 6.35 10.72
N THR A 32 -20.67 6.35 11.99
CA THR A 32 -20.34 7.57 12.74
C THR A 32 -18.84 7.79 12.85
N ALA A 33 -18.43 9.02 13.13
CA ALA A 33 -17.02 9.36 13.35
C ALA A 33 -16.39 8.60 14.53
N ASP A 34 -17.17 8.35 15.59
CA ASP A 34 -16.70 7.59 16.75
C ASP A 34 -16.48 6.11 16.39
N GLN A 35 -17.36 5.52 15.59
CA GLN A 35 -17.18 4.15 15.09
C GLN A 35 -15.92 4.04 14.23
N VAL A 36 -15.69 5.01 13.35
CA VAL A 36 -14.48 5.07 12.52
C VAL A 36 -13.23 5.25 13.38
N ARG A 37 -13.25 6.21 14.32
CA ARG A 37 -12.09 6.49 15.18
C ARG A 37 -11.69 5.29 16.01
N ALA A 38 -12.64 4.46 16.44
CA ALA A 38 -12.38 3.24 17.20
C ALA A 38 -11.60 2.17 16.42
N LEU A 39 -11.49 2.27 15.09
CA LEU A 39 -10.71 1.35 14.25
C LEU A 39 -9.20 1.65 14.28
N TYR A 40 -8.82 2.84 14.74
CA TYR A 40 -7.45 3.36 14.64
C TYR A 40 -6.85 3.65 16.01
N PRO A 41 -5.51 3.71 16.14
CA PRO A 41 -4.85 4.04 17.40
C PRO A 41 -5.39 5.32 18.04
N SER A 42 -5.57 5.30 19.37
CA SER A 42 -6.00 6.47 20.13
C SER A 42 -4.97 7.59 20.05
N GLY A 43 -5.43 8.85 20.02
CA GLY A 43 -4.56 10.03 20.02
C GLY A 43 -4.18 10.55 18.64
N LEU A 44 -4.59 9.86 17.56
CA LEU A 44 -4.46 10.38 16.20
C LEU A 44 -5.34 11.62 15.98
N SER A 45 -4.80 12.58 15.23
CA SER A 45 -5.57 13.73 14.74
C SER A 45 -6.67 13.28 13.78
N ASP A 46 -7.72 14.09 13.61
CA ASP A 46 -8.77 13.84 12.63
C ASP A 46 -8.19 13.60 11.24
N ASN A 47 -7.20 14.40 10.85
CA ASN A 47 -6.51 14.26 9.57
C ASN A 47 -5.84 12.88 9.42
N ALA A 48 -5.13 12.41 10.45
CA ALA A 48 -4.47 11.12 10.43
C ALA A 48 -5.47 9.96 10.37
N VAL A 49 -6.58 10.04 11.13
CA VAL A 49 -7.66 9.05 11.06
C VAL A 49 -8.30 9.03 9.67
N ILE A 50 -8.51 10.20 9.04
CA ILE A 50 -9.02 10.27 7.67
C ILE A 50 -8.04 9.66 6.68
N ALA A 51 -6.74 9.92 6.81
CA ALA A 51 -5.72 9.33 5.94
C ALA A 51 -5.70 7.79 6.07
N ASP A 52 -5.73 7.25 7.28
CA ASP A 52 -5.77 5.81 7.49
C ASP A 52 -7.09 5.19 7.00
N LEU A 53 -8.23 5.86 7.21
CA LEU A 53 -9.53 5.44 6.70
C LEU A 53 -9.54 5.36 5.17
N VAL A 54 -9.03 6.39 4.49
CA VAL A 54 -8.96 6.38 3.03
C VAL A 54 -8.00 5.29 2.53
N ARG A 55 -6.84 5.14 3.17
CA ARG A 55 -5.90 4.06 2.85
C ARG A 55 -6.62 2.71 2.90
N ASP A 56 -7.32 2.43 3.99
CA ASP A 56 -7.91 1.11 4.23
C ASP A 56 -9.14 0.86 3.35
N PHE A 57 -10.10 1.79 3.39
CA PHE A 57 -11.39 1.64 2.71
C PHE A 57 -11.28 1.69 1.20
N THR A 58 -10.46 2.60 0.66
CA THR A 58 -10.38 2.82 -0.79
C THR A 58 -9.34 1.92 -1.45
N PHE A 59 -8.25 1.59 -0.77
CA PHE A 59 -7.10 0.92 -1.39
C PHE A 59 -6.80 -0.44 -0.75
N LEU A 60 -6.34 -0.47 0.49
CA LEU A 60 -5.78 -1.66 1.13
C LEU A 60 -6.75 -2.84 1.15
N CYS A 61 -7.96 -2.62 1.66
CA CYS A 61 -8.91 -3.68 1.90
C CYS A 61 -9.57 -4.18 0.61
N PRO A 62 -9.93 -3.31 -0.36
CA PRO A 62 -10.30 -3.79 -1.69
C PRO A 62 -9.19 -4.63 -2.35
N HIS A 63 -7.92 -4.22 -2.25
CA HIS A 63 -6.80 -5.02 -2.78
C HIS A 63 -6.66 -6.36 -2.06
N GLN A 64 -6.92 -6.42 -0.75
CA GLN A 64 -6.98 -7.67 0.01
C GLN A 64 -8.06 -8.61 -0.58
N LEU A 65 -9.28 -8.12 -0.78
CA LEU A 65 -10.39 -8.90 -1.34
C LEU A 65 -10.05 -9.41 -2.74
N TRP A 66 -9.58 -8.53 -3.62
CA TRP A 66 -9.22 -8.90 -5.00
C TRP A 66 -8.08 -9.92 -5.05
N SER A 67 -7.04 -9.74 -4.23
CA SER A 67 -5.91 -10.67 -4.19
C SER A 67 -6.32 -12.06 -3.67
N ALA A 68 -7.16 -12.12 -2.64
CA ALA A 68 -7.67 -13.37 -2.09
C ALA A 68 -8.64 -14.06 -3.08
N ALA A 69 -9.52 -13.29 -3.72
CA ALA A 69 -10.45 -13.80 -4.73
C ALA A 69 -9.71 -14.36 -5.95
N ALA A 70 -8.65 -13.69 -6.41
CA ALA A 70 -7.83 -14.20 -7.51
C ALA A 70 -7.21 -15.57 -7.15
N VAL A 71 -6.60 -15.69 -5.96
CA VAL A 71 -6.05 -16.98 -5.49
C VAL A 71 -7.15 -18.04 -5.36
N GLY A 72 -8.30 -17.69 -4.78
CA GLY A 72 -9.45 -18.59 -4.60
C GLY A 72 -10.07 -19.06 -5.94
N ALA A 73 -10.01 -18.22 -6.97
CA ALA A 73 -10.41 -18.56 -8.33
C ALA A 73 -9.36 -19.39 -9.09
N GLY A 74 -8.25 -19.77 -8.43
CA GLY A 74 -7.21 -20.62 -9.02
C GLY A 74 -6.24 -19.86 -9.92
N GLN A 75 -6.11 -18.53 -9.81
CA GLN A 75 -5.06 -17.81 -10.54
C GLN A 75 -3.67 -18.22 -10.02
N PRO A 76 -2.82 -18.86 -10.84
CA PRO A 76 -1.61 -19.51 -10.33
C PRO A 76 -0.48 -18.53 -9.94
N ASN A 77 -0.52 -17.29 -10.44
CA ASN A 77 0.62 -16.36 -10.41
C ASN A 77 0.27 -14.99 -9.81
N VAL A 78 -0.33 -15.02 -8.62
CA VAL A 78 -0.64 -13.81 -7.87
C VAL A 78 0.59 -13.40 -7.06
N TYR A 79 1.01 -12.14 -7.19
CA TYR A 79 2.04 -11.51 -6.36
C TYR A 79 1.48 -10.21 -5.82
N ARG A 80 1.51 -10.05 -4.49
CA ARG A 80 0.98 -8.89 -3.79
C ARG A 80 2.09 -8.10 -3.10
N TYR A 81 2.06 -6.78 -3.24
CA TYR A 81 3.01 -5.89 -2.56
C TYR A 81 2.35 -4.74 -1.81
N SER A 82 3.11 -4.18 -0.86
CA SER A 82 2.94 -2.83 -0.31
C SER A 82 4.24 -2.06 -0.59
N TYR A 83 4.14 -0.86 -1.16
CA TYR A 83 5.26 0.01 -1.46
C TYR A 83 5.50 1.01 -0.32
N GLY A 84 6.76 1.14 0.13
CA GLY A 84 7.11 1.95 1.31
C GLY A 84 8.28 2.91 1.11
N ALA A 85 8.68 3.20 -0.14
CA ALA A 85 9.79 4.12 -0.37
C ALA A 85 9.36 5.59 -0.21
N VAL A 86 10.22 6.36 0.44
CA VAL A 86 10.03 7.80 0.69
C VAL A 86 11.31 8.52 0.31
N PHE A 87 11.25 9.31 -0.77
CA PHE A 87 12.32 10.23 -1.16
C PHE A 87 11.85 11.67 -1.09
N ALA A 88 12.74 12.56 -0.63
CA ALA A 88 12.42 13.96 -0.37
C ALA A 88 11.95 14.72 -1.62
N ASN A 89 12.55 14.43 -2.77
CA ASN A 89 12.19 15.00 -4.07
C ASN A 89 10.88 14.44 -4.66
N MET A 90 10.34 13.36 -4.10
CA MET A 90 9.04 12.79 -4.49
C MET A 90 7.89 13.22 -3.56
N GLN A 91 8.16 14.01 -2.52
CA GLN A 91 7.12 14.48 -1.61
C GLN A 91 6.32 15.62 -2.27
N VAL A 92 5.05 15.35 -2.60
CA VAL A 92 4.12 16.36 -3.13
C VAL A 92 3.66 17.38 -2.08
N PHE A 93 3.81 17.05 -0.80
CA PHE A 93 3.67 17.92 0.37
C PHE A 93 4.50 17.36 1.53
N PRO A 94 4.82 18.15 2.57
CA PRO A 94 5.60 17.65 3.71
C PRO A 94 4.99 16.41 4.34
N ASN A 95 5.79 15.36 4.52
CA ASN A 95 5.40 14.09 5.15
C ASN A 95 4.28 13.33 4.41
N ALA A 96 4.19 13.43 3.08
CA ALA A 96 3.26 12.62 2.28
C ALA A 96 3.50 11.11 2.43
N GLY A 97 4.75 10.71 2.71
CA GLY A 97 5.16 9.33 2.87
C GLY A 97 5.25 8.60 1.51
N ALA A 98 4.95 7.31 1.50
CA ALA A 98 4.73 6.54 0.28
C ALA A 98 3.25 6.74 -0.12
N TRP A 99 2.98 7.92 -0.68
CA TRP A 99 1.63 8.37 -1.03
C TRP A 99 1.10 7.71 -2.30
N HIS A 100 -0.20 7.83 -2.54
CA HIS A 100 -0.88 7.20 -3.67
C HIS A 100 -0.26 7.56 -5.03
N SER A 101 0.15 6.56 -5.82
CA SER A 101 0.85 6.72 -7.11
C SER A 101 2.32 7.13 -7.03
N SER A 102 2.92 7.24 -5.84
CA SER A 102 4.35 7.57 -5.71
C SER A 102 5.28 6.48 -6.27
N ASP A 103 4.85 5.22 -6.30
CA ASP A 103 5.57 4.10 -6.91
C ASP A 103 5.72 4.23 -8.43
N LEU A 104 4.80 4.95 -9.09
CA LEU A 104 4.81 5.12 -10.55
C LEU A 104 6.08 5.86 -11.04
N PHE A 105 6.60 6.80 -10.26
CA PHE A 105 7.83 7.51 -10.63
C PHE A 105 9.03 6.56 -10.73
N GLU A 106 9.10 5.58 -9.83
CA GLU A 106 10.13 4.54 -9.83
C GLU A 106 9.92 3.55 -10.97
N ILE A 107 8.66 3.10 -11.16
CA ILE A 107 8.28 2.11 -12.18
C ILE A 107 8.53 2.64 -13.60
N PHE A 108 8.24 3.91 -13.86
CA PHE A 108 8.43 4.52 -15.19
C PHE A 108 9.75 5.28 -15.33
N GLY A 109 10.55 5.38 -14.26
CA GLY A 109 11.82 6.12 -14.27
C GLY A 109 11.64 7.62 -14.51
N THR A 110 10.50 8.18 -14.11
CA THR A 110 10.08 9.58 -14.30
C THR A 110 10.31 10.46 -13.07
N TYR A 111 10.99 9.95 -12.03
CA TYR A 111 11.42 10.72 -10.87
C TYR A 111 12.39 11.87 -11.25
N ASN A 112 12.49 12.90 -10.42
CA ASN A 112 13.35 14.05 -10.71
C ASN A 112 14.84 13.69 -10.50
N ARG A 113 15.54 13.42 -11.61
CA ARG A 113 16.94 13.00 -11.61
C ARG A 113 17.94 14.07 -11.16
N THR A 114 17.55 15.35 -11.15
CA THR A 114 18.46 16.46 -10.82
C THR A 114 18.85 16.46 -9.33
N ASN A 115 17.92 16.03 -8.48
CA ASN A 115 18.10 15.98 -7.02
C ASN A 115 17.86 14.57 -6.45
N ALA A 116 17.90 13.55 -7.32
CA ALA A 116 17.70 12.18 -6.91
C ALA A 116 18.87 11.64 -6.11
N THR A 117 18.57 10.82 -5.11
CA THR A 117 19.61 10.11 -4.38
C THR A 117 20.11 8.89 -5.17
N PRO A 118 21.32 8.37 -4.91
CA PRO A 118 21.76 7.11 -5.49
C PRO A 118 20.82 5.93 -5.17
N ALA A 119 20.19 5.95 -3.99
CA ALA A 119 19.23 4.94 -3.56
C ALA A 119 17.94 4.96 -4.39
N GLU A 120 17.43 6.15 -4.70
CA GLU A 120 16.28 6.34 -5.60
C GLU A 120 16.57 5.84 -7.01
N ALA A 121 17.72 6.21 -7.58
CA ALA A 121 18.12 5.70 -8.90
C ALA A 121 18.23 4.16 -8.92
N THR A 122 18.74 3.57 -7.83
CA THR A 122 18.81 2.11 -7.66
C THR A 122 17.41 1.51 -7.54
N LEU A 123 16.50 2.14 -6.79
CA LEU A 123 15.13 1.68 -6.64
C LEU A 123 14.38 1.73 -7.97
N SER A 124 14.48 2.83 -8.72
CA SER A 124 13.82 2.95 -10.03
C SER A 124 14.26 1.83 -10.97
N SER A 125 15.57 1.56 -11.06
CA SER A 125 16.09 0.46 -11.87
C SER A 125 15.60 -0.90 -11.38
N THR A 126 15.50 -1.09 -10.06
CA THR A 126 14.99 -2.30 -9.44
C THR A 126 13.50 -2.50 -9.72
N MET A 127 12.66 -1.48 -9.58
CA MET A 127 11.22 -1.53 -9.86
C MET A 127 10.94 -1.83 -11.34
N GLN A 128 11.67 -1.19 -12.26
CA GLN A 128 11.61 -1.50 -13.69
C GLN A 128 11.99 -2.96 -13.97
N THR A 129 13.01 -3.48 -13.29
CA THR A 129 13.42 -4.89 -13.40
C THR A 129 12.33 -5.83 -12.89
N ILE A 130 11.72 -5.54 -11.74
CA ILE A 130 10.62 -6.31 -11.16
C ILE A 130 9.45 -6.43 -12.14
N TYR A 131 8.99 -5.30 -12.69
CA TYR A 131 7.90 -5.27 -13.66
C TYR A 131 8.29 -5.99 -14.95
N GLY A 132 9.51 -5.77 -15.45
CA GLY A 132 10.04 -6.45 -16.62
C GLY A 132 10.11 -7.97 -16.47
N ASN A 133 10.52 -8.46 -15.29
CA ASN A 133 10.55 -9.88 -14.97
C ASN A 133 9.14 -10.48 -14.98
N PHE A 134 8.18 -9.85 -14.30
CA PHE A 134 6.81 -10.34 -14.26
C PHE A 134 6.13 -10.34 -15.64
N ILE A 135 6.35 -9.33 -16.46
CA ILE A 135 5.81 -9.25 -17.83
C ILE A 135 6.41 -10.35 -18.70
N ARG A 136 7.72 -10.58 -18.59
CA ARG A 136 8.44 -11.59 -19.41
C ARG A 136 8.07 -13.01 -19.02
N ASP A 137 7.97 -13.28 -17.73
CA ASP A 137 7.59 -14.58 -17.18
C ASP A 137 6.83 -14.41 -15.86
N PRO A 138 5.49 -14.45 -15.89
CA PRO A 138 4.69 -14.32 -14.68
C PRO A 138 4.72 -15.59 -13.82
N THR A 139 5.26 -16.72 -14.31
CA THR A 139 5.33 -17.97 -13.54
C THR A 139 6.49 -17.99 -12.55
N SER A 140 7.51 -17.16 -12.81
CA SER A 140 8.67 -16.95 -11.94
C SER A 140 8.48 -15.76 -11.00
N PRO A 141 9.15 -15.73 -9.83
CA PRO A 141 9.14 -14.58 -8.93
C PRO A 141 9.62 -13.28 -9.61
N PRO A 142 8.91 -12.15 -9.44
CA PRO A 142 9.35 -10.85 -9.98
C PRO A 142 10.67 -10.35 -9.39
N ALA A 143 10.95 -10.72 -8.13
CA ALA A 143 12.17 -10.40 -7.40
C ALA A 143 12.63 -11.62 -6.59
N PRO A 144 13.93 -11.71 -6.26
CA PRO A 144 14.42 -12.62 -5.22
C PRO A 144 13.60 -12.52 -3.93
N ASN A 145 13.39 -13.66 -3.26
CA ASN A 145 12.68 -13.76 -1.99
C ASN A 145 11.20 -13.30 -2.01
N TRP A 146 10.58 -13.15 -3.18
CA TRP A 146 9.16 -12.81 -3.29
C TRP A 146 8.34 -14.01 -3.79
N PRO A 147 7.84 -14.87 -2.89
CA PRO A 147 7.01 -16.01 -3.27
C PRO A 147 5.63 -15.56 -3.75
N ARG A 148 4.93 -16.48 -4.42
CA ARG A 148 3.53 -16.30 -4.81
C ARG A 148 2.66 -16.02 -3.59
N TYR A 149 1.68 -15.17 -3.77
CA TYR A 149 0.78 -14.72 -2.73
C TYR A 149 -0.11 -15.87 -2.23
N VAL A 150 -0.11 -16.06 -0.91
CA VAL A 150 -1.05 -16.90 -0.19
C VAL A 150 -1.72 -16.03 0.88
N PRO A 151 -3.05 -15.83 0.84
CA PRO A 151 -3.75 -15.00 1.80
C PRO A 151 -3.76 -15.65 3.19
N GLY A 152 -3.85 -14.80 4.22
CA GLY A 152 -4.00 -15.23 5.61
C GLY A 152 -2.74 -15.04 6.47
N ASN A 153 -2.64 -15.87 7.51
CA ASN A 153 -1.75 -15.66 8.67
C ASN A 153 -0.67 -16.75 8.85
N THR A 154 -0.56 -17.70 7.92
CA THR A 154 0.34 -18.86 8.03
C THR A 154 1.63 -18.69 7.25
N THR A 155 1.63 -17.88 6.19
CA THR A 155 2.77 -17.72 5.26
C THR A 155 3.15 -16.27 5.06
N THR A 156 4.44 -16.00 4.85
CA THR A 156 4.96 -14.67 4.52
C THR A 156 5.10 -14.49 3.02
N THR A 157 4.08 -13.94 2.37
CA THR A 157 4.02 -13.83 0.90
C THR A 157 3.63 -12.46 0.37
N LEU A 158 3.21 -11.53 1.23
CA LEU A 158 3.05 -10.12 0.85
C LEU A 158 4.43 -9.46 0.90
N ALA A 159 4.87 -8.86 -0.20
CA ALA A 159 6.15 -8.15 -0.24
C ALA A 159 5.98 -6.69 0.21
N LYS A 160 6.67 -6.31 1.27
CA LYS A 160 6.96 -4.92 1.61
C LYS A 160 8.13 -4.47 0.74
N LEU A 161 7.83 -3.77 -0.36
CA LEU A 161 8.82 -3.27 -1.32
C LEU A 161 9.41 -1.94 -0.82
N ALA A 162 10.75 -1.84 -0.86
CA ALA A 162 11.49 -0.62 -0.57
C ALA A 162 11.40 -0.10 0.88
N TYR A 163 11.20 -1.00 1.84
CA TYR A 163 11.22 -0.68 3.27
C TYR A 163 12.64 -0.71 3.83
N ASN A 164 12.88 0.04 4.91
CA ASN A 164 14.16 0.06 5.64
C ASN A 164 15.39 0.39 4.76
N GLY A 165 15.20 1.19 3.71
CA GLY A 165 16.28 1.54 2.77
C GLY A 165 16.68 0.42 1.80
N ASN A 166 15.92 -0.69 1.75
CA ASN A 166 16.19 -1.79 0.84
C ASN A 166 15.77 -1.45 -0.59
N VAL A 167 16.70 -0.96 -1.41
CA VAL A 167 16.40 -0.50 -2.77
C VAL A 167 16.92 -1.42 -3.88
N ALA A 168 17.76 -2.40 -3.55
CA ALA A 168 18.41 -3.26 -4.53
C ALA A 168 17.59 -4.53 -4.80
N LEU A 169 17.64 -5.06 -6.02
CA LEU A 169 16.85 -6.25 -6.41
C LEU A 169 16.97 -7.43 -5.42
N GLY A 170 18.15 -7.66 -4.83
CA GLY A 170 18.37 -8.76 -3.89
C GLY A 170 17.71 -8.60 -2.52
N ASN A 171 17.34 -7.38 -2.11
CA ASN A 171 16.77 -7.10 -0.78
C ASN A 171 15.47 -6.27 -0.79
N VAL A 172 15.06 -5.75 -1.95
CA VAL A 172 13.90 -4.85 -2.09
C VAL A 172 12.61 -5.44 -1.55
N ALA A 173 12.42 -6.76 -1.65
CA ALA A 173 11.25 -7.47 -1.17
C ALA A 173 11.48 -8.06 0.23
N MET A 174 10.89 -7.44 1.24
CA MET A 174 10.75 -8.02 2.58
C MET A 174 9.37 -8.68 2.71
N THR A 175 9.31 -9.99 2.93
CA THR A 175 8.02 -10.68 3.01
C THR A 175 7.41 -10.63 4.40
N VAL A 176 6.09 -10.45 4.46
CA VAL A 176 5.29 -10.49 5.68
C VAL A 176 4.03 -11.32 5.48
N ARG A 177 3.41 -11.72 6.58
CA ARG A 177 2.06 -12.30 6.55
C ARG A 177 1.07 -11.25 6.08
N SER A 178 0.21 -11.60 5.13
CA SER A 178 -0.80 -10.67 4.61
C SER A 178 -1.72 -10.16 5.72
N SER A 179 -2.08 -11.01 6.68
CA SER A 179 -2.90 -10.64 7.84
C SER A 179 -2.32 -9.53 8.72
N LEU A 180 -1.00 -9.27 8.68
CA LEU A 180 -0.40 -8.15 9.43
C LEU A 180 -0.65 -6.82 8.74
N ASN A 181 -0.63 -6.83 7.41
CA ASN A 181 -0.94 -5.66 6.59
C ASN A 181 -2.46 -5.43 6.54
N ASP A 182 -3.23 -6.51 6.48
CA ASP A 182 -4.69 -6.48 6.29
C ASP A 182 -5.47 -6.44 7.61
N ALA A 183 -4.79 -6.37 8.75
CA ALA A 183 -5.43 -6.37 10.06
C ALA A 183 -6.60 -5.37 10.22
N PRO A 184 -6.58 -4.17 9.61
CA PRO A 184 -7.71 -3.24 9.67
C PRO A 184 -8.97 -3.72 8.93
N CYS A 185 -8.82 -4.62 7.95
CA CYS A 185 -9.86 -4.87 6.95
C CYS A 185 -11.08 -5.62 7.48
N ASP A 186 -10.90 -6.63 8.34
CA ASP A 186 -12.03 -7.36 8.91
C ASP A 186 -12.90 -6.41 9.75
N ALA A 187 -12.26 -5.63 10.64
CA ALA A 187 -12.95 -4.66 11.47
C ALA A 187 -13.60 -3.55 10.64
N LEU A 188 -12.97 -3.12 9.55
CA LEU A 188 -13.55 -2.15 8.63
C LEU A 188 -14.80 -2.74 7.93
N TRP A 189 -14.70 -3.91 7.32
CA TRP A 189 -15.83 -4.50 6.61
C TRP A 189 -17.01 -4.80 7.52
N ASP A 190 -16.77 -5.30 8.74
CA ASP A 190 -17.81 -5.52 9.74
C ASP A 190 -18.56 -4.23 10.12
N LYS A 191 -17.89 -3.06 10.05
CA LYS A 191 -18.53 -1.77 10.34
C LYS A 191 -19.29 -1.17 9.17
N PHE A 192 -18.82 -1.39 7.94
CA PHE A 192 -19.35 -0.70 6.76
C PHE A 192 -20.33 -1.56 5.94
N LEU A 193 -20.30 -2.89 6.11
CA LEU A 193 -21.12 -3.84 5.36
C LEU A 193 -22.02 -4.74 6.23
N GLY A 194 -21.84 -4.68 7.57
CA GLY A 194 -22.68 -5.40 8.54
C GLY A 194 -23.87 -4.56 9.01
#